data_AF-A0A955N2Z0-F1
#
_entry.id   AF-A0A955N2Z0-F1
#
_cell.length_a   1.000
_cell.length_b   1.000
_cell.length_c   1.000
_cell.angle_alpha   90.00
_cell.angle_beta   90.00
_cell.angle_gamma   90.00
#
_symmetry.space_group_name_H-M   'P 1'
#
loop_
_entity.id
_entity.type
_entity.pdbx_description
1 polymer ?
#
loop_
_entity_poly.entity_id
_entity_poly.type
_entity_poly.pdbx_seq_one_letter_code
_entity_poly.pdbx_strand_id
1 'polypeptide(L)'
;MDKEREQLQRCVSSEGEYRAQQMFGTERRAAAFYRNQMESEINANMQSFIAGQDMVFISTANAKGECDSSFRAGTTGFVRILDSKWLAYPEYRGNGVMAS
;
A
#
# COMPACT_ATOMS: atom_id res chain seq x y z
N MET A 1 0.00 3.74 -25.88
CA MET A 1 0.39 4.67 -24.82
C MET A 1 -0.77 5.14 -23.95
N ASP A 2 -1.92 5.58 -24.48
CA ASP A 2 -3.03 6.05 -23.60
C ASP A 2 -3.83 4.94 -22.91
N LYS A 3 -4.00 3.77 -23.53
CA LYS A 3 -4.68 2.61 -22.91
C LYS A 3 -3.91 2.00 -21.72
N GLU A 4 -2.59 1.90 -21.81
CA GLU A 4 -1.73 1.45 -20.69
C GLU A 4 -1.83 2.39 -19.48
N ARG A 5 -2.04 3.69 -19.73
CA ARG A 5 -2.10 4.74 -18.70
C ARG A 5 -3.43 4.72 -17.93
N GLU A 6 -4.54 4.50 -18.63
CA GLU A 6 -5.83 4.22 -17.99
C GLU A 6 -5.80 2.92 -17.20
N GLN A 7 -5.09 1.91 -17.72
CA GLN A 7 -5.02 0.58 -17.11
C GLN A 7 -4.17 0.56 -15.83
N LEU A 8 -3.06 1.30 -15.78
CA LEU A 8 -2.27 1.46 -14.55
C LEU A 8 -3.06 2.18 -13.45
N GLN A 9 -3.77 3.26 -13.80
CA GLN A 9 -4.59 4.00 -12.84
C GLN A 9 -5.76 3.14 -12.32
N ARG A 10 -6.40 2.35 -13.19
CA ARG A 10 -7.46 1.40 -12.79
C ARG A 10 -6.97 0.18 -12.00
N CYS A 11 -5.74 -0.25 -12.20
CA CYS A 11 -5.18 -1.39 -11.46
C CYS A 11 -4.77 -1.02 -10.02
N VAL A 12 -4.48 0.26 -9.76
CA VAL A 12 -3.99 0.74 -8.46
C VAL A 12 -5.07 1.47 -7.66
N SER A 13 -5.93 2.25 -8.31
CA SER A 13 -7.03 2.98 -7.66
C SER A 13 -8.22 2.07 -7.41
N SER A 14 -8.85 2.21 -6.24
CA SER A 14 -10.20 1.67 -6.04
C SER A 14 -11.24 2.45 -6.85
N GLU A 15 -12.41 1.86 -7.11
CA GLU A 15 -13.55 2.54 -7.76
C GLU A 15 -14.01 3.77 -6.97
N GLY A 16 -14.02 3.67 -5.64
CA GLY A 16 -14.40 4.78 -4.76
C GLY A 16 -13.43 5.96 -4.87
N GLU A 17 -12.13 5.67 -4.89
CA GLU A 17 -11.09 6.68 -5.09
C GLU A 17 -11.21 7.35 -6.46
N TYR A 18 -11.43 6.57 -7.53
CA TYR A 18 -11.60 7.12 -8.88
C TYR A 18 -12.81 8.07 -8.96
N ARG A 19 -13.95 7.69 -8.37
CA ARG A 19 -15.14 8.56 -8.30
C ARG A 19 -14.88 9.83 -7.51
N ALA A 20 -14.15 9.74 -6.40
CA ALA A 20 -13.76 10.93 -5.64
C ALA A 20 -12.86 11.85 -6.48
N GLN A 21 -11.91 11.30 -7.23
CA GLN A 21 -11.05 12.09 -8.13
C GLN A 21 -11.88 12.84 -9.18
N GLN A 22 -12.92 12.21 -9.75
CA GLN A 22 -13.85 12.87 -10.68
C GLN A 22 -14.68 13.96 -10.01
N MET A 23 -15.26 13.65 -8.85
CA MET A 23 -16.09 14.59 -8.10
C MET A 23 -15.33 15.86 -7.71
N PHE A 24 -14.05 15.73 -7.37
CA PHE A 24 -13.20 16.84 -6.96
C PHE A 24 -12.32 17.42 -8.08
N GLY A 25 -12.42 16.90 -9.31
CA GLY A 25 -11.63 17.37 -10.45
C GLY A 25 -10.12 17.20 -10.30
N THR A 26 -9.67 16.14 -9.61
CA THR A 26 -8.25 15.89 -9.30
C THR A 26 -7.61 14.81 -10.17
N GLU A 27 -8.29 14.32 -11.21
CA GLU A 27 -7.84 13.19 -12.05
C GLU A 27 -6.46 13.46 -12.67
N ARG A 28 -6.22 14.68 -13.16
CA ARG A 28 -4.92 15.07 -13.73
C ARG A 28 -3.79 15.01 -12.70
N ARG A 29 -4.08 15.40 -11.45
CA ARG A 29 -3.09 15.36 -10.36
C ARG A 29 -2.80 13.92 -9.94
N ALA A 30 -3.85 13.10 -9.79
CA ALA A 30 -3.72 11.67 -9.49
C ALA A 30 -2.91 10.94 -10.58
N ALA A 31 -3.23 11.17 -11.86
CA ALA A 31 -2.50 10.57 -12.98
C ALA A 31 -1.02 11.00 -13.05
N ALA A 32 -0.69 12.22 -12.59
CA ALA A 32 0.70 12.67 -12.49
C ALA A 32 1.41 12.01 -11.29
N PHE A 33 0.72 11.83 -10.16
CA PHE A 33 1.25 11.13 -8.99
C PHE A 33 1.62 9.69 -9.33
N TYR A 34 0.70 8.88 -9.86
CA TYR A 34 0.97 7.48 -10.18
C TYR A 34 2.09 7.29 -11.20
N ARG A 35 2.30 8.27 -12.09
CA ARG A 35 3.36 8.22 -13.10
C ARG A 35 4.74 8.54 -12.56
N ASN A 36 4.81 9.50 -11.63
CA ASN A 36 6.07 10.14 -11.27
C ASN A 36 6.51 9.85 -9.84
N GLN A 37 5.61 9.36 -8.97
CA GLN A 37 5.87 9.20 -7.53
C GLN A 37 5.51 7.81 -7.00
N MET A 38 4.77 7.01 -7.77
CA MET A 38 4.50 5.62 -7.38
C MET A 38 5.68 4.74 -7.78
N GLU A 39 6.29 4.10 -6.78
CA GLU A 39 7.37 3.16 -6.98
C GLU A 39 6.87 1.72 -6.92
N SER A 40 7.42 0.88 -7.79
CA SER A 40 7.16 -0.57 -7.76
C SER A 40 8.16 -1.34 -6.87
N GLU A 41 9.10 -0.62 -6.25
CA GLU A 41 10.20 -1.15 -5.45
C GLU A 41 10.41 -0.35 -4.19
N ILE A 42 10.85 -1.04 -3.14
CA ILE A 42 11.23 -0.45 -1.87
C ILE A 42 12.64 0.15 -2.03
N ASN A 43 12.70 1.45 -2.33
CA ASN A 43 13.96 2.16 -2.51
C ASN A 43 14.73 2.35 -1.18
N ALA A 44 15.98 2.80 -1.26
CA ALA A 44 16.86 2.92 -0.10
C ALA A 44 16.31 3.82 1.04
N ASN A 45 15.59 4.88 0.68
CA ASN A 45 14.96 5.77 1.68
C ASN A 45 13.81 5.06 2.39
N MET A 46 12.97 4.32 1.64
CA MET A 46 11.89 3.51 2.19
C MET A 46 12.43 2.40 3.09
N GLN A 47 13.51 1.72 2.68
CA GLN A 47 14.14 0.67 3.50
C GLN A 47 14.64 1.24 4.83
N SER A 48 15.33 2.39 4.78
CA SER A 48 15.83 3.07 5.99
C SER A 48 14.68 3.50 6.91
N PHE A 49 13.59 4.00 6.34
CA PHE A 49 12.39 4.35 7.09
C PHE A 49 11.76 3.13 7.77
N ILE A 50 11.49 2.06 7.01
CA ILE A 50 10.86 0.83 7.50
C ILE A 50 11.71 0.18 8.60
N ALA A 51 13.03 0.14 8.44
CA ALA A 51 13.94 -0.45 9.42
C ALA A 51 13.90 0.26 10.79
N GLY A 52 13.54 1.53 10.82
CA GLY A 52 13.39 2.32 12.04
C GLY A 52 12.03 2.18 12.74
N GLN A 53 11.06 1.50 12.14
CA GLN A 53 9.71 1.40 12.72
C GLN A 53 9.62 0.28 13.77
N ASP A 54 8.84 0.54 14.81
CA ASP A 54 8.42 -0.40 15.86
C ASP A 54 6.92 -0.74 15.79
N MET A 55 6.19 -0.09 14.87
CA MET A 55 4.80 -0.38 14.56
C MET A 55 4.46 -0.20 13.07
N VAL A 56 3.45 -0.94 12.60
CA VAL A 56 2.83 -0.76 11.27
C VAL A 56 1.32 -0.99 11.34
N PHE A 57 0.61 -0.48 10.36
CA PHE A 57 -0.77 -0.87 10.06
C PHE A 57 -0.77 -1.66 8.75
N ILE A 58 -1.38 -2.85 8.75
CA ILE A 58 -1.56 -3.66 7.55
C ILE A 58 -3.02 -3.54 7.14
N SER A 59 -3.24 -3.10 5.91
CA SER A 59 -4.58 -2.93 5.35
C SER A 59 -4.79 -3.86 4.17
N THR A 60 -5.90 -4.58 4.20
CA THR A 60 -6.34 -5.45 3.10
C THR A 60 -7.77 -5.12 2.71
N ALA A 61 -8.16 -5.58 1.53
CA ALA A 61 -9.54 -5.54 1.09
C ALA A 61 -9.93 -6.90 0.52
N ASN A 62 -11.14 -7.35 0.83
CA ASN A 62 -11.67 -8.55 0.21
C ASN A 62 -12.14 -8.28 -1.22
N ALA A 63 -12.60 -9.32 -1.92
CA ALA A 63 -13.07 -9.21 -3.30
C ALA A 63 -14.26 -8.26 -3.52
N LYS A 64 -14.98 -7.88 -2.45
CA LYS A 64 -16.08 -6.90 -2.48
C LYS A 64 -15.61 -5.47 -2.18
N GLY A 65 -14.32 -5.28 -1.85
CA GLY A 65 -13.75 -4.00 -1.45
C GLY A 65 -14.00 -3.64 0.02
N GLU A 66 -14.51 -4.58 0.83
CA GLU A 66 -14.61 -4.37 2.28
C GLU A 66 -13.19 -4.42 2.86
N CYS A 67 -12.78 -3.34 3.52
CA CYS A 67 -11.42 -3.14 3.99
C CYS A 67 -11.27 -3.46 5.48
N ASP A 68 -10.13 -4.04 5.86
CA ASP A 68 -9.67 -4.14 7.25
C ASP A 68 -8.35 -3.33 7.42
N SER A 69 -8.06 -2.92 8.64
CA SER A 69 -6.74 -2.40 9.00
C SER A 69 -6.35 -2.88 10.38
N SER A 70 -5.25 -3.61 10.44
CA SER A 70 -4.77 -4.29 11.64
C SER A 70 -3.45 -3.69 12.11
N PHE A 71 -3.38 -3.33 13.39
CA PHE A 71 -2.16 -2.81 14.02
C PHE A 71 -1.19 -3.93 14.37
N ARG A 72 0.10 -3.75 14.05
CA ARG A 72 1.21 -4.65 14.41
C ARG A 72 2.32 -3.85 15.06
N ALA A 73 2.93 -4.41 16.11
CA ALA A 73 4.08 -3.79 16.77
C ALA A 73 5.11 -4.83 17.23
N GLY A 74 6.34 -4.38 17.37
CA GLY A 74 7.47 -5.18 17.84
C GLY A 74 8.67 -4.29 18.16
N THR A 75 9.80 -4.89 18.51
CA THR A 75 11.07 -4.14 18.62
C THR A 75 11.45 -3.53 17.28
N THR A 76 12.12 -2.37 17.28
CA THR A 76 12.64 -1.72 16.06
C THR A 76 13.31 -2.72 15.12
N GLY A 77 12.91 -2.72 13.85
CA GLY A 77 13.37 -3.70 12.86
C GLY A 77 12.64 -5.06 12.91
N PHE A 78 11.46 -5.12 13.51
CA PHE A 78 10.59 -6.31 13.45
C PHE A 78 10.04 -6.54 12.03
N VAL A 79 9.90 -5.48 11.23
CA VAL A 79 9.71 -5.58 9.78
C VAL A 79 11.08 -5.72 9.12
N ARG A 80 11.26 -6.78 8.34
CA ARG A 80 12.49 -7.11 7.64
C ARG A 80 12.30 -6.92 6.14
N ILE A 81 13.09 -6.06 5.53
CA ILE A 81 13.23 -6.01 4.07
C ILE A 81 14.00 -7.26 3.64
N LEU A 82 13.41 -8.08 2.78
CA LEU A 82 14.06 -9.25 2.19
C LEU A 82 14.79 -8.85 0.90
N ASP A 83 14.14 -8.02 0.07
CA ASP A 83 14.72 -7.37 -1.10
C ASP A 83 13.87 -6.16 -1.54
N SER A 84 14.13 -5.63 -2.74
CA SER A 84 13.40 -4.50 -3.32
C SER A 84 11.89 -4.71 -3.52
N LYS A 85 11.40 -5.95 -3.48
CA LYS A 85 9.99 -6.34 -3.72
C LYS A 85 9.33 -6.97 -2.50
N TRP A 86 10.13 -7.56 -1.60
CA TRP A 86 9.61 -8.39 -0.52
C TRP A 86 10.05 -7.87 0.85
N LEU A 87 9.11 -7.88 1.79
CA LEU A 87 9.36 -7.69 3.21
C LEU A 87 8.63 -8.77 4.00
N ALA A 88 9.05 -8.97 5.24
CA ALA A 88 8.45 -9.92 6.17
C ALA A 88 8.25 -9.25 7.53
N TYR A 89 7.20 -9.63 8.23
CA TYR A 89 6.94 -9.27 9.61
C TYR A 89 6.38 -10.49 10.34
N PRO A 90 6.55 -10.58 11.67
CA PRO A 90 6.01 -11.69 12.45
C PRO A 90 4.48 -11.63 12.51
N GLU A 91 3.84 -12.78 12.26
CA GLU A 91 2.45 -13.02 12.63
C GLU A 91 2.42 -13.56 14.07
N TYR A 92 1.79 -12.81 14.97
CA TYR A 92 1.67 -13.20 16.37
C TYR A 92 0.35 -13.95 16.60
N ARG A 93 0.30 -14.74 17.67
CA ARG A 93 -0.97 -15.39 18.05
C ARG A 93 -2.00 -14.33 18.43
N GLY A 94 -2.95 -14.09 17.52
CA GLY A 94 -4.09 -13.23 17.75
C GLY A 94 -5.29 -13.94 18.39
N ASN A 95 -6.44 -13.27 18.33
CA ASN A 95 -7.74 -13.79 18.79
C ASN A 95 -8.39 -14.79 17.81
N GLY A 96 -7.65 -15.26 16.80
CA GLY A 96 -8.14 -16.17 15.76
C GLY A 96 -8.80 -15.48 14.56
N VAL A 97 -8.90 -14.15 14.55
CA VAL A 97 -9.33 -13.39 13.36
C VAL A 97 -8.13 -13.22 12.43
N MET A 98 -8.27 -13.70 11.19
CA MET A 98 -7.26 -13.57 10.13
C MET A 98 -7.68 -12.47 9.16
N ALA A 99 -7.61 -11.21 9.59
CA ALA A 99 -8.05 -10.05 8.81
C ALA A 99 -6.89 -9.20 8.25
N SER A 100 -5.71 -9.79 8.11
CA SER A 100 -4.49 -9.09 7.66
C SER A 100 -4.03 -9.49 6.27
#